data_AF-A0A6P3RU56-F1
#
_entry.id   AF-A0A6P3RU56-F1
#
_cell.length_a   1.000
_cell.length_b   1.000
_cell.length_c   1.000
_cell.angle_alpha   90.00
_cell.angle_beta   90.00
_cell.angle_gamma   90.00
#
_symmetry.space_group_name_H-M   'P 1'
#
loop_
_entity.id
_entity.type
_entity.pdbx_description
1 polymer ?
#
loop_
_entity_poly.entity_id
_entity_poly.type
_entity_poly.pdbx_seq_one_letter_code
_entity_poly.pdbx_strand_id
1 'polypeptide(L)'
;MGSYVVELLRSFFYVTETTFQKNRLFFFRKSVWSQLQSIGLRQHFERVRLRELSEAEVKLLQEARPAPLLSRLRFVPKPGGLRPIVNMGYVLGTRTICRDKKMQRLTSQVKTLFGALNYERPRRPGLLGASVMGMDDVHRAWRAFALRVRAQSPAPPLYFVK
;
A
#
# COMPACT_ATOMS: atom_id res chain seq x y z
N MET A 1 -17.47 -14.20 -27.72
CA MET A 1 -18.34 -14.05 -26.53
C MET A 1 -17.67 -13.31 -25.38
N GLY A 2 -16.42 -13.62 -24.99
CA GLY A 2 -15.78 -13.02 -23.80
C GLY A 2 -15.50 -11.50 -23.85
N SER A 3 -15.22 -10.92 -25.03
CA SER A 3 -14.92 -9.49 -25.16
C SER A 3 -16.14 -8.61 -24.92
N TYR A 4 -17.29 -8.96 -25.51
CA TYR A 4 -18.53 -8.19 -25.42
C TYR A 4 -19.05 -8.07 -23.99
N VAL A 5 -19.07 -9.18 -23.24
CA VAL A 5 -19.53 -9.17 -21.84
C VAL A 5 -18.61 -8.33 -20.96
N VAL A 6 -17.30 -8.42 -21.17
CA VAL A 6 -16.32 -7.63 -20.42
C VAL A 6 -16.46 -6.13 -20.72
N GLU A 7 -16.64 -5.75 -21.99
CA GLU A 7 -16.84 -4.35 -22.36
C GLU A 7 -18.15 -3.79 -21.81
N LEU A 8 -19.23 -4.60 -21.79
CA LEU A 8 -20.49 -4.22 -21.17
C LEU A 8 -20.30 -3.96 -19.67
N LEU A 9 -19.67 -4.89 -18.96
CA LEU A 9 -19.39 -4.74 -17.53
C LEU A 9 -18.51 -3.53 -17.25
N ARG A 10 -17.46 -3.30 -18.05
CA ARG A 10 -16.61 -2.11 -17.96
C ARG A 10 -17.35 -0.81 -18.26
N SER A 11 -18.38 -0.85 -19.09
CA SER A 11 -19.15 0.33 -19.47
C SER A 11 -20.06 0.79 -18.35
N PHE A 12 -20.69 -0.13 -17.61
CA PHE A 12 -21.69 0.21 -16.57
C PHE A 12 -21.15 0.14 -15.14
N PHE A 13 -20.14 -0.70 -14.89
CA PHE A 13 -19.67 -1.00 -13.55
C PHE A 13 -18.20 -0.61 -13.36
N TYR A 14 -17.91 -0.11 -12.16
CA TYR A 14 -16.57 -0.07 -11.61
C TYR A 14 -16.32 -1.38 -10.86
N VAL A 15 -15.38 -2.18 -11.37
CA VAL A 15 -15.02 -3.48 -10.79
C VAL A 15 -13.78 -3.31 -9.93
N THR A 16 -13.86 -3.68 -8.65
CA THR A 16 -12.73 -3.56 -7.72
C THR A 16 -12.74 -4.67 -6.67
N GLU A 17 -11.65 -4.81 -5.95
CA GLU A 17 -11.48 -5.78 -4.86
C GLU A 17 -11.46 -5.04 -3.52
N THR A 18 -11.70 -5.77 -2.44
CA THR A 18 -11.49 -5.24 -1.08
C THR A 18 -10.31 -5.94 -0.43
N THR A 19 -9.64 -5.26 0.49
CA THR A 19 -8.46 -5.84 1.16
C THR A 19 -8.78 -6.97 2.14
N PHE A 20 -10.05 -7.12 2.53
CA PHE A 20 -10.45 -8.07 3.57
C PHE A 20 -11.04 -9.36 3.00
N GLN A 21 -11.48 -9.35 1.74
CA GLN A 21 -12.02 -10.53 1.08
C GLN A 21 -11.05 -11.01 0.02
N LYS A 22 -10.55 -12.24 0.17
CA LYS A 22 -9.56 -12.86 -0.73
C LYS A 22 -10.06 -12.90 -2.17
N ASN A 23 -9.57 -11.98 -3.01
CA ASN A 23 -9.83 -11.87 -4.45
C ASN A 23 -11.32 -11.83 -4.86
N ARG A 24 -12.21 -11.44 -3.95
CA ARG A 24 -13.63 -11.28 -4.29
C ARG A 24 -13.84 -9.97 -5.00
N LEU A 25 -14.41 -10.04 -6.20
CA LEU A 25 -14.75 -8.88 -7.02
C LEU A 25 -16.05 -8.25 -6.53
N PHE A 26 -16.04 -6.92 -6.53
CA PHE A 26 -17.17 -6.06 -6.24
C PHE A 26 -17.50 -5.23 -7.47
N PHE A 27 -18.79 -5.11 -7.76
CA PHE A 27 -19.32 -4.38 -8.90
C PHE A 27 -20.11 -3.18 -8.39
N PHE A 28 -19.57 -1.98 -8.57
CA PHE A 28 -20.26 -0.74 -8.24
C PHE A 28 -20.80 -0.11 -9.52
N ARG A 29 -22.03 0.42 -9.49
CA ARG A 29 -22.48 1.28 -10.60
C ARG A 29 -21.54 2.49 -10.71
N LYS A 30 -21.19 2.90 -11.93
CA LYS A 30 -20.25 4.02 -12.14
C LYS A 30 -20.70 5.32 -11.47
N SER A 31 -21.99 5.65 -11.51
CA SER A 31 -22.53 6.86 -10.86
C SER A 31 -22.27 6.86 -9.36
N VAL A 32 -22.56 5.75 -8.70
CA VAL A 32 -22.31 5.55 -7.25
C VAL A 32 -20.81 5.61 -6.98
N TRP A 33 -19.98 4.95 -7.80
CA TRP A 33 -18.54 4.98 -7.62
C TRP A 33 -17.96 6.40 -7.74
N SER A 34 -18.43 7.21 -8.69
CA SER A 34 -17.99 8.60 -8.86
C SER A 34 -18.31 9.45 -7.61
N GLN A 35 -19.49 9.25 -7.02
CA GLN A 35 -19.88 9.92 -5.76
C GLN A 35 -18.99 9.46 -4.59
N LEU A 36 -18.72 8.17 -4.48
CA LEU A 36 -17.81 7.65 -3.46
C LEU A 36 -16.39 8.22 -3.64
N GLN A 37 -15.91 8.31 -4.88
CA GLN A 37 -14.59 8.85 -5.20
C GLN A 37 -14.48 10.33 -4.80
N SER A 38 -15.51 11.14 -5.03
CA SER A 38 -15.49 12.56 -4.63
C SER A 38 -15.50 12.72 -3.10
N ILE A 39 -16.26 11.90 -2.38
CA ILE A 39 -16.23 11.85 -0.91
C ILE A 39 -14.83 11.45 -0.42
N GLY A 40 -14.27 10.38 -0.97
CA GLY A 40 -12.94 9.90 -0.60
C GLY A 40 -11.86 10.96 -0.85
N LEU A 41 -11.90 11.63 -2.00
CA LEU A 41 -10.94 12.68 -2.33
C LEU A 41 -10.99 13.84 -1.32
N ARG A 42 -12.19 14.32 -0.96
CA ARG A 42 -12.36 15.36 0.07
C ARG A 42 -11.80 14.95 1.42
N GLN A 43 -12.10 13.73 1.88
CA GLN A 43 -11.56 13.21 3.13
C GLN A 43 -10.03 13.15 3.13
N HIS A 44 -9.40 12.84 1.99
CA HIS A 44 -7.94 12.82 1.90
C HIS A 44 -7.32 14.20 1.80
N PHE A 45 -7.99 15.19 1.21
CA PHE A 45 -7.57 16.58 1.29
C PHE A 45 -7.47 17.04 2.75
N GLU A 46 -8.48 16.73 3.56
CA GLU A 46 -8.51 17.09 4.99
C GLU A 46 -7.49 16.30 5.82
N ARG A 47 -7.39 14.98 5.62
CA ARG A 47 -6.55 14.11 6.47
C ARG A 47 -5.09 14.04 6.06
N VAL A 48 -4.79 14.08 4.76
CA VAL A 48 -3.46 13.80 4.20
C VAL A 48 -2.75 15.09 3.73
N ARG A 49 -3.39 16.27 3.90
CA ARG A 49 -2.85 17.57 3.48
C ARG A 49 -2.39 17.58 2.01
N LEU A 50 -3.21 17.00 1.14
CA LEU A 50 -2.96 17.09 -0.30
C LEU A 50 -3.16 18.54 -0.75
N ARG A 51 -2.28 19.02 -1.64
CA ARG A 51 -2.38 20.36 -2.24
C ARG A 51 -2.59 20.19 -3.74
N GLU A 52 -3.56 20.92 -4.27
CA GLU A 52 -3.72 21.03 -5.72
C GLU A 52 -2.54 21.81 -6.32
N LEU A 53 -1.98 21.29 -7.40
CA LEU A 53 -0.88 21.94 -8.12
C LEU A 53 -1.45 22.57 -9.39
N SER A 54 -1.11 23.84 -9.63
CA SER A 54 -1.46 24.51 -10.88
C SER A 54 -0.66 23.94 -12.05
N GLU A 55 -1.17 24.10 -13.28
CA GLU A 55 -0.47 23.65 -14.48
C GLU A 55 0.92 24.30 -14.63
N ALA A 56 1.07 25.56 -14.20
CA ALA A 56 2.35 26.26 -14.21
C ALA A 56 3.37 25.61 -13.25
N GLU A 57 2.95 25.27 -12.03
CA GLU A 57 3.81 24.56 -11.08
C GLU A 57 4.18 23.16 -11.57
N VAL A 58 3.25 22.46 -12.23
CA VAL A 58 3.52 21.15 -12.82
C VAL A 58 4.56 21.24 -13.93
N LYS A 59 4.47 22.26 -14.81
CA LYS A 59 5.47 22.51 -15.86
C LYS A 59 6.84 22.85 -15.27
N LEU A 60 6.89 23.75 -14.29
CA LEU A 60 8.12 24.10 -13.57
C LEU A 60 8.75 22.86 -12.91
N LEU A 61 7.95 21.99 -12.31
CA LEU A 61 8.43 20.75 -11.69
C LEU A 61 8.98 19.75 -12.73
N GLN A 62 8.39 19.71 -13.92
CA GLN A 62 8.88 18.89 -15.03
C GLN A 62 10.19 19.43 -15.61
N GLU A 63 10.35 20.76 -15.67
CA GLU A 63 11.57 21.43 -16.13
C GLU A 63 12.71 21.28 -15.12
N ALA A 64 12.44 21.57 -13.84
CA ALA A 64 13.42 21.43 -12.75
C ALA A 64 13.82 19.97 -12.50
N ARG A 65 12.91 19.03 -12.80
CA ARG A 65 13.16 17.60 -12.67
C ARG A 65 12.65 16.88 -13.91
N PRO A 66 13.51 16.50 -14.87
CA PRO A 66 13.11 15.98 -16.20
C PRO A 66 12.26 14.68 -16.22
N ALA A 67 11.89 14.14 -15.05
CA ALA A 67 11.01 13.00 -14.91
C ALA A 67 10.37 12.97 -13.50
N PRO A 68 9.39 13.80 -13.15
CA PRO A 68 8.68 13.63 -11.88
C PRO A 68 7.98 12.26 -11.88
N LEU A 69 7.99 11.56 -10.73
CA LEU A 69 7.27 10.29 -10.60
C LEU A 69 5.78 10.58 -10.45
N LEU A 70 5.09 10.77 -11.57
CA LEU A 70 3.66 11.00 -11.62
C LEU A 70 2.93 9.67 -11.66
N SER A 71 2.29 9.29 -10.56
CA SER A 71 1.52 8.05 -10.48
C SER A 71 0.01 8.34 -10.44
N ARG A 72 -0.77 7.44 -11.06
CA ARG A 72 -2.23 7.54 -11.05
C ARG A 72 -2.77 7.04 -9.71
N LEU A 73 -3.57 7.87 -9.06
CA LEU A 73 -4.31 7.53 -7.85
C LEU A 73 -5.46 6.56 -8.17
N ARG A 74 -5.61 5.51 -7.34
CA ARG A 74 -6.73 4.56 -7.37
C ARG A 74 -7.30 4.41 -5.96
N PHE A 75 -8.61 4.25 -5.85
CA PHE A 75 -9.27 3.99 -4.57
C PHE A 75 -9.68 2.53 -4.41
N VAL A 76 -9.56 2.01 -3.18
CA VAL A 76 -9.94 0.66 -2.79
C VAL A 76 -10.89 0.75 -1.59
N PRO A 77 -12.06 0.07 -1.61
CA PRO A 77 -13.00 0.12 -0.49
C PRO A 77 -12.45 -0.50 0.79
N LYS A 78 -12.74 0.15 1.92
CA LYS A 78 -12.48 -0.28 3.29
C LYS A 78 -13.76 -0.08 4.13
N PRO A 79 -13.95 -0.81 5.25
CA PRO A 79 -15.12 -0.65 6.11
C PRO A 79 -15.39 0.79 6.57
N GLY A 80 -14.34 1.59 6.75
CA GLY A 80 -14.43 3.00 7.18
C GLY A 80 -14.17 4.04 6.09
N GLY A 81 -14.21 3.68 4.80
CA GLY A 81 -14.04 4.64 3.70
C GLY A 81 -13.22 4.10 2.52
N LEU A 82 -12.61 5.01 1.74
CA LEU A 82 -11.78 4.64 0.58
C LEU A 82 -10.30 4.78 0.90
N ARG A 83 -9.54 3.69 0.74
CA ARG A 83 -8.07 3.73 0.81
C ARG A 83 -7.49 4.18 -0.53
N PRO A 84 -6.68 5.24 -0.57
CA PRO A 84 -5.94 5.60 -1.76
C PRO A 84 -4.74 4.67 -1.90
N ILE A 85 -4.49 4.21 -3.12
CA ILE A 85 -3.28 3.51 -3.53
C ILE A 85 -2.76 4.15 -4.81
N VAL A 86 -1.45 4.17 -4.95
CA VAL A 86 -0.79 4.67 -6.16
C VAL A 86 -0.02 3.54 -6.81
N ASN A 87 -0.14 3.41 -8.13
CA ASN A 87 0.71 2.51 -8.87
C ASN A 87 2.01 3.24 -9.22
N MET A 88 3.08 2.97 -8.46
CA MET A 88 4.40 3.54 -8.72
C MET A 88 5.02 3.06 -10.04
N GLY A 89 4.47 2.00 -10.64
CA GLY A 89 4.88 1.48 -11.94
C GLY A 89 4.44 2.35 -13.12
N TYR A 90 3.42 3.20 -12.96
CA TYR A 90 2.89 4.06 -14.01
C TYR A 90 3.43 5.47 -13.81
N VAL A 91 4.41 5.87 -14.63
CA VAL A 91 4.94 7.24 -14.67
C VAL A 91 4.34 7.93 -15.90
N LEU A 92 3.46 8.91 -15.68
CA LEU A 92 2.93 9.75 -16.77
C LEU A 92 4.06 10.65 -17.32
N GLY A 93 4.25 10.65 -18.64
CA GLY A 93 5.07 11.65 -19.34
C GLY A 93 6.53 11.27 -19.64
N THR A 94 7.04 10.09 -19.28
CA THR A 94 8.40 9.66 -19.69
C THR A 94 8.38 8.66 -20.85
N ARG A 95 9.23 8.90 -21.86
CA ARG A 95 9.55 7.93 -22.93
C ARG A 95 9.91 6.59 -22.28
N THR A 96 9.34 5.49 -22.79
CA THR A 96 9.35 4.13 -22.22
C THR A 96 10.74 3.65 -21.75
N ILE A 97 11.83 4.11 -22.39
CA ILE A 97 13.21 3.70 -22.10
C ILE A 97 13.79 4.34 -20.82
N CYS A 98 13.41 5.57 -20.48
CA CYS A 98 13.89 6.25 -19.26
C CYS A 98 13.16 5.75 -18.01
N ARG A 99 11.93 5.23 -18.20
CA ARG A 99 11.08 4.65 -17.16
C ARG A 99 11.77 3.47 -16.46
N ASP A 100 12.31 2.52 -17.22
CA ASP A 100 12.89 1.30 -16.67
C ASP A 100 14.16 1.58 -15.88
N LYS A 101 15.07 2.39 -16.41
CA LYS A 101 16.33 2.73 -15.72
C LYS A 101 16.09 3.45 -14.39
N LYS A 102 15.10 4.35 -14.33
CA LYS A 102 14.78 5.09 -13.10
C LYS A 102 14.07 4.22 -12.06
N MET A 103 13.11 3.40 -12.47
CA MET A 103 12.47 2.44 -11.57
C MET A 103 13.48 1.41 -11.05
N GLN A 104 14.41 0.96 -11.89
CA GLN A 104 15.51 0.10 -11.49
C GLN A 104 16.40 0.78 -10.44
N ARG A 105 16.72 2.07 -10.61
CA ARG A 105 17.50 2.84 -9.63
C ARG A 105 16.77 3.01 -8.29
N LEU A 106 15.47 3.31 -8.30
CA LEU A 106 14.69 3.39 -7.07
C LEU A 106 14.62 2.03 -6.38
N THR A 107 14.35 0.98 -7.15
CA THR A 107 14.29 -0.39 -6.65
C THR A 107 15.64 -0.83 -6.08
N SER A 108 16.76 -0.47 -6.71
CA SER A 108 18.09 -0.78 -6.19
C SER A 108 18.38 -0.02 -4.91
N GLN A 109 18.04 1.27 -4.82
CA GLN A 109 18.16 2.05 -3.58
C GLN A 109 17.35 1.45 -2.44
N VAL A 110 16.10 1.08 -2.69
CA VAL A 110 15.24 0.42 -1.69
C VAL A 110 15.82 -0.93 -1.28
N LYS A 111 16.37 -1.71 -2.23
CA LYS A 111 17.06 -2.97 -1.92
C LYS A 111 18.30 -2.76 -1.06
N THR A 112 19.12 -1.74 -1.36
CA THR A 112 20.30 -1.39 -0.56
C THR A 112 19.89 -0.98 0.86
N LEU A 113 18.87 -0.13 1.00
CA LEU A 113 18.33 0.27 2.30
C LEU A 113 17.77 -0.94 3.06
N PHE A 114 17.03 -1.81 2.39
CA PHE A 114 16.52 -3.04 2.98
C PHE A 114 17.66 -3.95 3.45
N GLY A 115 18.74 -4.07 2.67
CA GLY A 115 19.96 -4.78 3.06
C GLY A 115 20.63 -4.18 4.29
N ALA A 116 20.80 -2.86 4.31
CA ALA A 116 21.37 -2.14 5.45
C ALA A 116 20.54 -2.32 6.74
N LEU A 117 19.21 -2.24 6.64
CA LEU A 117 18.31 -2.47 7.78
C LEU A 117 18.37 -3.93 8.26
N ASN A 118 18.43 -4.90 7.34
CA ASN A 118 18.60 -6.31 7.71
C ASN A 118 19.97 -6.60 8.33
N TYR A 119 20.99 -5.82 7.99
CA TYR A 119 22.32 -5.92 8.58
C TYR A 119 22.36 -5.34 10.00
N GLU A 120 21.70 -4.21 10.24
CA GLU A 120 21.63 -3.59 11.58
C GLU A 120 20.68 -4.34 12.53
N ARG A 121 19.66 -5.03 11.97
CA ARG A 121 18.69 -5.83 12.73
C ARG A 121 19.31 -6.78 13.76
N PRO A 122 20.24 -7.69 13.42
CA PRO A 122 20.86 -8.59 14.40
C PRO A 122 21.83 -7.87 15.35
N ARG A 123 22.40 -6.73 14.95
CA ARG A 123 23.39 -5.98 15.75
C ARG A 123 22.74 -5.16 16.84
N ARG A 124 21.53 -4.64 16.58
CA ARG A 124 20.77 -3.81 17.52
C ARG A 124 19.32 -4.29 17.65
N PRO A 125 19.10 -5.51 18.19
CA PRO A 125 17.76 -6.06 18.33
C PRO A 125 16.85 -5.21 19.23
N GLY A 126 17.41 -4.46 20.19
CA GLY A 126 16.66 -3.57 21.07
C GLY A 126 15.89 -2.47 20.34
N LEU A 127 16.34 -2.01 19.16
CA LEU A 127 15.63 -1.01 18.36
C LEU A 127 14.33 -1.55 17.75
N LEU A 128 14.23 -2.86 17.56
CA LEU A 128 13.06 -3.52 17.01
C LEU A 128 12.03 -3.87 18.09
N GLY A 129 12.41 -3.83 19.36
CA GLY A 129 11.54 -4.18 20.49
C GLY A 129 10.96 -5.59 20.33
N ALA A 130 9.63 -5.69 20.37
CA ALA A 130 8.90 -6.96 20.20
C ALA A 130 8.56 -7.29 18.73
N SER A 131 9.14 -6.58 17.75
CA SER A 131 8.84 -6.79 16.34
C SER A 131 9.38 -8.14 15.85
N VAL A 132 8.52 -8.92 15.20
CA VAL A 132 8.84 -10.22 14.60
C VAL A 132 8.70 -10.13 13.08
N MET A 133 9.64 -10.73 12.35
CA MET A 133 9.72 -10.58 10.89
C MET A 133 9.25 -11.87 10.21
N GLY A 134 7.94 -11.97 10.05
CA GLY A 134 7.29 -13.10 9.38
C GLY A 134 6.84 -14.19 10.34
N MET A 135 6.18 -15.19 9.78
CA MET A 135 5.44 -16.18 10.55
C MET A 135 6.33 -17.15 11.35
N ASP A 136 7.54 -17.45 10.87
CA ASP A 136 8.47 -18.34 11.57
C ASP A 136 8.98 -17.70 12.87
N ASP A 137 9.33 -16.42 12.81
CA ASP A 137 9.75 -15.64 13.97
C ASP A 137 8.60 -15.47 14.97
N VAL A 138 7.36 -15.23 14.48
CA VAL A 138 6.14 -15.21 15.31
C VAL A 138 5.97 -16.54 16.04
N HIS A 139 6.06 -17.65 15.31
CA HIS A 139 5.90 -18.98 15.89
C HIS A 139 6.99 -19.28 16.93
N ARG A 140 8.25 -18.94 16.64
CA ARG A 140 9.37 -19.12 17.58
C ARG A 140 9.16 -18.33 18.87
N ALA A 141 8.81 -17.04 18.75
CA ALA A 141 8.55 -16.17 19.89
C ALA A 141 7.36 -16.66 20.73
N TRP A 142 6.27 -17.04 20.06
CA TRP A 142 5.08 -17.58 20.71
C TRP A 142 5.35 -18.90 21.43
N ARG A 143 6.07 -19.83 20.79
CA ARG A 143 6.44 -21.12 21.39
C ARG A 143 7.27 -20.91 22.66
N ALA A 144 8.26 -20.03 22.62
CA ALA A 144 9.09 -19.71 23.78
C ALA A 144 8.26 -19.10 24.93
N PHE A 145 7.33 -18.21 24.61
CA PHE A 145 6.38 -17.66 25.59
C PHE A 145 5.48 -18.74 26.20
N ALA A 146 4.82 -19.55 25.37
CA ALA A 146 3.89 -20.58 25.81
C ALA A 146 4.56 -21.64 26.70
N LEU A 147 5.78 -22.07 26.35
CA LEU A 147 6.55 -23.02 27.17
C LEU A 147 6.88 -22.43 28.55
N ARG A 148 7.29 -21.17 28.62
CA ARG A 148 7.60 -20.48 29.87
C ARG A 148 6.38 -20.32 30.77
N VAL A 149 5.21 -19.98 30.21
CA VAL A 149 3.97 -19.86 30.99
C VAL A 149 3.53 -21.21 31.53
N ARG A 150 3.62 -22.28 30.72
CA ARG A 150 3.26 -23.65 31.15
C ARG A 150 4.17 -24.21 32.24
N ALA A 151 5.42 -23.75 32.30
CA ALA A 151 6.35 -24.15 33.35
C ALA A 151 6.02 -23.54 34.73
N GLN A 152 5.18 -22.50 34.79
CA GLN A 152 4.75 -21.88 36.05
C GLN A 152 3.50 -22.61 36.57
N SER A 153 3.57 -23.12 37.81
CA SER A 153 2.42 -23.69 38.53
C SER A 153 2.18 -22.90 39.81
N PRO A 154 1.02 -22.22 39.95
CA PRO A 154 -0.12 -22.18 39.03
C PRO A 154 0.11 -21.29 37.80
N ALA A 155 -0.64 -21.56 36.71
CA ALA A 155 -0.54 -20.77 35.49
C ALA A 155 -1.11 -19.35 35.71
N PRO A 156 -0.36 -18.29 35.37
CA PRO A 156 -0.83 -16.92 35.54
C PRO A 156 -1.96 -16.56 34.55
N PRO A 157 -2.88 -15.65 34.91
CA PRO A 157 -3.86 -15.13 33.97
C PRO A 157 -3.15 -14.38 32.83
N LEU A 158 -3.55 -14.69 31.60
CA LEU A 158 -2.97 -14.08 30.40
C LEU A 158 -3.91 -12.98 29.87
N TYR A 159 -3.31 -11.85 29.49
CA TYR A 159 -4.00 -10.73 28.88
C TYR A 159 -3.42 -10.47 27.50
N PHE A 160 -4.24 -10.01 26.57
CA PHE A 160 -3.80 -9.61 25.23
C PHE A 160 -4.37 -8.25 24.85
N VAL A 161 -3.62 -7.52 24.03
CA VAL A 161 -4.05 -6.28 23.38
C VAL A 161 -3.83 -6.47 21.88
N LYS A 162 -4.79 -6.01 21.08
CA LYS A 162 -4.75 -6.11 19.62
C LYS A 162 -4.29 -4.81 18.99
#